data_AF-A0A843VEK0-F1
#
_entry.id   AF-A0A843VEK0-F1
#
_cell.length_a   1.000
_cell.length_b   1.000
_cell.length_c   1.000
_cell.angle_alpha   90.00
_cell.angle_beta   90.00
_cell.angle_gamma   90.00
#
_symmetry.space_group_name_H-M   'P 1'
#
loop_
_entity.id
_entity.type
_entity.pdbx_description
1 polymer ?
#
loop_
_entity_poly.entity_id
_entity_poly.type
_entity_poly.pdbx_seq_one_letter_code
_entity_poly.pdbx_strand_id
1 'polypeptide(L)'
;MPFCDVSKYEEGVERSETGHGIKIFYRRYGHGSTKVLLIIGLAGTHDSWGPQIKGLTGSLEPNDEDSPAGDVTDVDCIIGNANAEDGIEVCCFDNRGMGQSSVPTKKTEYT
;
A
#
# COMPACT_ATOMS: atom_id res chain seq x y z
N MET A 1 -6.22 -2.88 6.40
CA MET A 1 -6.42 -4.03 5.47
C MET A 1 -5.58 -3.82 4.21
N PRO A 2 -4.41 -4.47 4.06
CA PRO A 2 -3.41 -4.11 3.04
C PRO A 2 -3.57 -4.87 1.71
N PHE A 3 -4.80 -5.17 1.27
CA PHE A 3 -5.04 -5.90 0.02
C PHE A 3 -6.12 -5.25 -0.84
N CYS A 4 -5.86 -5.16 -2.15
CA CYS A 4 -6.81 -4.74 -3.17
C CYS A 4 -7.19 -5.94 -4.05
N ASP A 5 -8.48 -6.23 -4.21
CA ASP A 5 -8.99 -7.25 -5.15
C ASP A 5 -9.09 -6.63 -6.54
N VAL A 6 -8.35 -7.19 -7.50
CA VAL A 6 -8.29 -6.71 -8.90
C VAL A 6 -8.90 -7.71 -9.88
N SER A 7 -9.69 -8.68 -9.39
CA SER A 7 -10.50 -9.51 -10.27
C SER A 7 -11.55 -8.65 -11.01
N LYS A 8 -11.79 -8.98 -12.28
CA LYS A 8 -12.60 -8.14 -13.19
C LYS A 8 -13.98 -7.87 -12.60
N TYR A 9 -14.38 -6.60 -12.63
CA TYR A 9 -15.79 -6.24 -12.71
C TYR A 9 -16.28 -6.65 -14.11
N GLU A 10 -16.64 -7.91 -14.31
CA GLU A 10 -17.47 -8.26 -15.47
C GLU A 10 -18.90 -7.83 -15.11
N GLU A 11 -19.37 -6.74 -15.72
CA GLU A 11 -20.78 -6.34 -15.63
C GLU A 11 -21.66 -7.55 -16.00
N GLY A 12 -22.36 -8.10 -15.01
CA GLY A 12 -23.40 -9.12 -15.22
C GLY A 12 -23.00 -10.58 -15.00
N VAL A 13 -21.78 -10.90 -14.53
CA VAL A 13 -21.44 -12.29 -14.13
C VAL A 13 -21.35 -12.37 -12.62
N GLU A 14 -22.25 -13.15 -12.01
CA GLU A 14 -22.22 -13.45 -10.58
C GLU A 14 -20.83 -13.96 -10.19
N ARG A 15 -20.28 -13.36 -9.14
CA ARG A 15 -19.01 -13.69 -8.53
C ARG A 15 -18.99 -15.19 -8.28
N SER A 16 -18.17 -15.96 -9.00
CA SER A 16 -18.09 -17.39 -8.71
C SER A 16 -17.58 -17.53 -7.27
N GLU A 17 -18.37 -18.15 -6.40
CA GLU A 17 -18.08 -18.31 -4.97
C GLU A 17 -16.84 -19.19 -4.70
N THR A 18 -16.14 -19.63 -5.75
CA THR A 18 -15.08 -20.65 -5.71
C THR A 18 -13.75 -20.22 -6.33
N GLY A 19 -13.61 -18.99 -6.84
CA GLY A 19 -12.34 -18.51 -7.42
C GLY A 19 -11.75 -17.33 -6.65
N HIS A 20 -10.70 -17.54 -5.86
CA HIS A 20 -9.97 -16.45 -5.20
C HIS A 20 -9.46 -15.45 -6.25
N GLY A 21 -10.09 -14.26 -6.33
CA GLY A 21 -9.65 -13.17 -7.19
C GLY A 21 -8.19 -12.77 -6.94
N ILE A 22 -7.56 -12.13 -7.92
CA ILE A 22 -6.17 -11.65 -7.77
C ILE A 22 -6.15 -10.56 -6.71
N LYS A 23 -5.37 -10.76 -5.65
CA LYS A 23 -5.15 -9.80 -4.59
C LYS A 23 -3.79 -9.13 -4.76
N ILE A 24 -3.77 -7.81 -4.67
CA ILE A 24 -2.56 -7.00 -4.68
C ILE A 24 -2.30 -6.51 -3.25
N PHE A 25 -1.18 -6.92 -2.67
CA PHE A 25 -0.71 -6.39 -1.41
C PHE A 25 -0.18 -4.98 -1.59
N TYR A 26 -0.63 -4.04 -0.75
CA TYR A 26 -0.14 -2.67 -0.75
C TYR A 26 0.09 -2.17 0.66
N ARG A 27 0.93 -1.15 0.80
CA ARG A 27 1.20 -0.50 2.07
C ARG A 27 1.30 1.01 1.91
N ARG A 28 0.77 1.75 2.89
CA ARG A 28 0.78 3.22 2.91
C ARG A 28 1.68 3.76 4.01
N TYR A 29 2.26 4.92 3.75
CA TYR A 29 3.17 5.61 4.66
C TYR A 29 2.93 7.12 4.60
N GLY A 30 3.00 7.78 5.74
CA GLY A 30 2.84 9.23 5.84
C GLY A 30 1.40 9.69 5.57
N HIS A 31 1.16 10.99 5.74
CA HIS A 31 -0.16 11.58 5.55
C HIS A 31 0.01 12.93 4.84
N GLY A 32 -0.95 13.29 3.98
CA GLY A 32 -0.77 14.45 3.11
C GLY A 32 -1.74 14.54 1.93
N SER A 33 -1.89 15.72 1.32
CA SER A 33 -2.67 15.87 0.08
C SER A 33 -1.94 15.32 -1.15
N THR A 34 -0.60 15.37 -1.14
CA THR A 34 0.20 14.84 -2.25
C THR A 34 0.24 13.31 -2.15
N LYS A 35 -0.30 12.63 -3.18
CA LYS A 35 -0.31 11.17 -3.26
C LYS A 35 0.77 10.69 -4.21
N VAL A 36 1.61 9.76 -3.75
CA VAL A 36 2.69 9.16 -4.55
C VAL A 36 2.47 7.65 -4.61
N LEU A 37 2.47 7.08 -5.81
CA LEU A 37 2.42 5.63 -6.04
C LEU A 37 3.78 5.14 -6.53
N LEU A 38 4.38 4.21 -5.80
CA LEU A 38 5.65 3.58 -6.18
C LEU A 38 5.41 2.18 -6.73
N ILE A 39 5.81 1.97 -7.99
CA ILE A 39 5.66 0.70 -8.72
C ILE A 39 7.03 0.07 -8.89
N ILE A 40 7.23 -1.09 -8.26
CA ILE A 40 8.52 -1.78 -8.30
C ILE A 40 8.79 -2.40 -9.68
N GLY A 41 10.07 -2.46 -10.05
CA GLY A 41 10.52 -3.16 -11.25
C GLY A 41 10.47 -4.68 -11.15
N LEU A 42 11.06 -5.35 -12.14
CA LEU A 42 11.11 -6.81 -12.22
C LEU A 42 11.72 -7.42 -10.94
N ALA A 43 11.05 -8.45 -10.42
CA ALA A 43 11.51 -9.27 -9.28
C ALA A 43 11.73 -8.54 -7.95
N GLY A 44 11.32 -7.26 -7.82
CA GLY A 44 11.34 -6.56 -6.54
C GLY A 44 10.02 -6.65 -5.77
N THR A 45 10.09 -6.31 -4.48
CA THR A 45 8.93 -6.13 -3.58
C THR A 45 8.89 -4.69 -3.06
N HIS A 46 7.78 -4.33 -2.44
CA HIS A 46 7.53 -3.02 -1.84
C HIS A 46 8.62 -2.56 -0.85
N ASP A 47 9.27 -3.50 -0.14
CA ASP A 47 10.37 -3.22 0.79
C ASP A 47 11.57 -2.53 0.12
N SER A 48 11.74 -2.70 -1.20
CA SER A 48 12.83 -2.09 -1.96
C SER A 48 12.75 -0.56 -2.00
N TRP A 49 11.58 0.01 -1.68
CA TRP A 49 11.35 1.46 -1.65
C TRP A 49 11.69 2.14 -0.33
N GLY A 50 12.23 1.42 0.66
CA GLY A 50 12.52 1.97 1.99
C GLY A 50 13.24 3.34 1.97
N PRO A 51 14.38 3.50 1.27
CA PRO A 51 15.07 4.79 1.21
C PRO A 51 14.19 5.93 0.66
N GLN A 52 13.40 5.67 -0.39
CA GLN A 52 12.53 6.65 -1.02
C GLN A 52 11.34 7.01 -0.12
N ILE A 53 10.73 6.02 0.52
CA ILE A 53 9.63 6.23 1.48
C ILE A 53 10.12 7.12 2.62
N LYS A 54 11.23 6.75 3.28
CA LYS A 54 11.80 7.55 4.37
C LYS A 54 12.13 8.97 3.94
N GLY A 55 12.64 9.16 2.72
CA GLY A 55 12.92 10.49 2.17
C GLY A 55 11.66 11.34 1.91
N LEU A 56 10.56 10.72 1.49
CA LEU A 56 9.31 11.40 1.15
C LEU A 56 8.41 11.68 2.37
N THR A 57 8.33 10.74 3.30
CA THR A 57 7.37 10.77 4.43
C THR A 57 8.04 11.04 5.77
N GLY A 58 9.37 10.95 5.85
CA GLY A 58 10.14 11.03 7.10
C GLY A 58 10.12 9.77 7.97
N SER A 59 9.28 8.78 7.64
CA SER A 59 9.08 7.56 8.45
C SER A 59 8.95 6.30 7.58
N LEU A 60 9.29 5.15 8.16
CA LEU A 60 9.00 3.82 7.60
C LEU A 60 7.89 3.09 8.35
N GLU A 61 7.20 3.78 9.26
CA GLU A 61 6.04 3.23 9.95
C GLU A 61 4.85 3.20 8.99
N PRO A 62 4.28 2.00 8.72
CA PRO A 62 3.10 1.89 7.88
C PRO A 62 1.88 2.49 8.55
N ASN A 63 1.01 3.13 7.78
CA ASN A 63 -0.25 3.69 8.27
C ASN A 63 -1.27 2.61 8.63
N ASP A 64 -1.15 1.41 8.05
CA ASP A 64 -2.14 0.32 8.14
C ASP A 64 -1.88 -0.65 9.32
N GLU A 65 -0.81 -0.44 10.10
CA GLU A 65 -0.61 -1.15 11.37
C GLU A 65 -1.44 -0.41 12.43
N ASP A 66 -2.56 -1.00 12.85
CA ASP A 66 -3.43 -0.44 13.88
C ASP A 66 -2.63 -0.24 15.18
N SER A 67 -2.11 0.97 15.42
CA SER A 67 -1.67 1.37 16.75
C SER A 67 -2.94 1.56 17.59
N PRO A 68 -3.06 0.92 18.77
CA PRO A 68 -4.18 1.21 19.66
C PRO A 68 -4.14 2.71 19.96
N ALA A 69 -5.29 3.38 19.85
CA ALA A 69 -5.44 4.81 20.14
C ALA A 69 -4.81 5.14 21.49
N GLY A 70 -3.55 5.56 21.46
CA GLY A 70 -2.75 5.94 22.61
C GLY A 70 -3.09 7.37 22.95
N ASP A 71 -3.65 7.55 24.13
CA ASP A 71 -3.91 8.82 24.78
C ASP A 71 -2.72 9.78 24.60
N VAL A 72 -2.95 10.88 23.88
CA VAL A 72 -1.94 11.91 23.60
C VAL A 72 -1.75 12.76 24.84
N THR A 73 -0.90 12.29 25.74
CA THR A 73 -0.16 13.18 26.64
C THR A 73 1.31 12.89 26.45
N ASP A 74 1.97 13.63 25.56
CA ASP A 74 3.29 14.16 25.89
C ASP A 74 3.72 15.28 24.93
N VAL A 75 4.25 16.31 25.58
CA VAL A 75 4.62 17.62 25.05
C VAL A 75 6.04 17.52 24.50
N ASP A 76 6.24 16.99 23.28
CA ASP A 76 7.49 17.24 22.50
C ASP A 76 7.44 16.91 20.99
N CYS A 77 6.37 17.29 20.28
CA CYS A 77 6.30 17.12 18.82
C CYS A 77 5.98 18.45 18.09
N ILE A 78 6.71 19.53 18.41
CA ILE A 78 6.58 20.84 17.73
C ILE A 78 7.46 20.92 16.46
N ILE A 79 7.85 19.79 15.85
CA ILE A 79 8.44 19.77 14.50
C ILE A 79 7.79 18.64 13.69
N GLY A 80 6.59 18.90 13.18
CA GLY A 80 5.89 17.90 12.37
C GLY A 80 4.45 18.26 12.03
N ASN A 81 3.86 19.26 12.70
CA ASN A 81 2.60 19.84 12.29
C ASN A 81 2.80 20.84 11.13
N ALA A 82 3.48 20.39 10.06
CA ALA A 82 3.14 20.92 8.75
C ALA A 82 1.71 20.41 8.51
N ASN A 83 0.79 21.32 8.23
CA ASN A 83 -0.63 21.03 8.03
C ASN A 83 -0.80 19.66 7.37
N ALA A 84 -1.65 18.78 7.92
CA ALA A 84 -1.90 17.46 7.32
C ALA A 84 -2.31 17.54 5.82
N GLU A 85 -2.63 18.74 5.32
CA GLU A 85 -2.83 19.06 3.92
C GLU A 85 -1.53 19.16 3.09
N ASP A 86 -0.38 19.59 3.62
CA ASP A 86 0.86 19.81 2.82
C ASP A 86 1.81 18.59 2.77
N GLY A 87 1.49 17.50 3.47
CA GLY A 87 2.34 16.31 3.51
C GLY A 87 2.31 15.45 2.24
N ILE A 88 3.08 14.36 2.26
CA ILE A 88 3.10 13.32 1.23
C ILE A 88 2.60 12.00 1.84
N GLU A 89 1.59 11.39 1.21
CA GLU A 89 1.22 10.00 1.46
C GLU A 89 1.77 9.13 0.31
N VAL A 90 2.59 8.14 0.67
CA VAL A 90 3.17 7.18 -0.27
C VAL A 90 2.39 5.87 -0.17
N CYS A 91 2.01 5.32 -1.32
CA CYS A 91 1.53 3.96 -1.46
C CYS A 91 2.52 3.16 -2.32
N CYS A 92 2.88 1.97 -1.87
CA CYS A 92 3.63 1.00 -2.67
C CYS A 92 2.95 -0.35 -2.62
N PHE A 93 3.16 -1.18 -3.63
CA PHE A 93 2.53 -2.49 -3.73
C PHE A 93 3.48 -3.52 -4.33
N ASP A 94 3.19 -4.79 -4.03
CA ASP A 94 3.86 -5.92 -4.67
C ASP A 94 3.15 -6.22 -6.00
N ASN A 95 3.89 -6.28 -7.10
CA ASN A 95 3.32 -6.69 -8.39
C ASN A 95 2.71 -8.10 -8.27
N ARG A 96 1.70 -8.39 -9.10
CA ARG A 96 1.18 -9.75 -9.30
C ARG A 96 2.34 -10.73 -9.52
N GLY A 97 2.36 -11.83 -8.77
CA GLY A 97 3.44 -12.83 -8.83
C GLY A 97 4.65 -12.54 -7.94
N MET A 98 4.67 -11.42 -7.22
CA MET A 98 5.78 -11.02 -6.34
C MET A 98 5.30 -10.79 -4.90
N GLY A 99 6.23 -10.96 -3.96
CA GLY A 99 6.03 -10.61 -2.55
C GLY A 99 4.79 -11.25 -1.95
N GLN A 100 3.93 -10.42 -1.37
CA GLN A 100 2.70 -10.82 -0.68
C GLN A 100 1.45 -10.78 -1.57
N SER A 101 1.58 -10.34 -2.83
CA SER A 101 0.49 -10.38 -3.80
C SER A 101 0.20 -11.80 -4.28
N SER A 102 -0.98 -12.02 -4.85
CA SER A 102 -1.34 -13.30 -5.47
C SER A 102 -0.34 -13.69 -6.56
N VAL A 103 -0.06 -14.98 -6.65
CA VAL A 103 0.80 -15.60 -7.67
C VAL A 103 -0.07 -16.40 -8.64
N PRO A 104 -0.55 -15.78 -9.74
CA PRO A 104 -1.31 -16.52 -10.75
C PRO A 104 -0.48 -17.65 -11.35
N THR A 105 -1.16 -18.77 -11.61
CA THR A 105 -0.53 -19.98 -12.15
C THR A 105 -0.64 -20.07 -13.68
N LYS A 106 -1.58 -19.34 -14.29
CA LYS A 106 -1.76 -19.30 -15.74
C LYS A 106 -1.21 -17.99 -16.30
N LYS A 107 -0.50 -18.08 -17.43
CA LYS A 107 0.04 -16.91 -18.14
C LYS A 107 -1.05 -15.91 -18.54
N THR A 108 -2.24 -16.39 -18.90
CA THR A 108 -3.41 -15.56 -19.23
C THR A 108 -3.88 -14.69 -18.07
N GLU A 109 -3.52 -15.03 -16.84
CA GLU A 109 -3.83 -14.23 -15.67
C GLU A 109 -2.78 -13.14 -15.42
N TYR A 110 -1.85 -12.86 -16.35
CA TYR A 110 -0.91 -11.72 -16.30
C TYR A 110 -1.18 -10.69 -17.42
N THR A 111 -2.16 -10.94 -18.27
CA THR A 111 -2.53 -10.14 -19.45
C THR A 111 -4.02 -9.90 -19.47
#